data_AF-A0A7C4DJN6-F1
#
_entry.id   AF-A0A7C4DJN6-F1
#
_cell.length_a   1.000
_cell.length_b   1.000
_cell.length_c   1.000
_cell.angle_alpha   90.00
_cell.angle_beta   90.00
_cell.angle_gamma   90.00
#
_symmetry.space_group_name_H-M   'P 1'
#
loop_
_entity.id
_entity.type
_entity.pdbx_description
1 polymer ?
#
loop_
_entity_poly.entity_id
_entity_poly.type
_entity_poly.pdbx_seq_one_letter_code
_entity_poly.pdbx_strand_id
1 'polypeptide(L)'
;MVILSDGEPTDVFPVKQAEQIKKKYGDNVCIFTIQLGASAKGAALLGELVKEGGCGKGVTAVSLKSDDELQALVGSNMACAKTPGVGRLPHSTMVMGALSHGVTSLSPA
;
A
#
# COMPACT_ATOMS: atom_id res chain seq x y z
N MET A 1 -2.66 -2.71 3.81
CA MET A 1 -1.94 -2.62 5.09
C MET A 1 -0.46 -2.41 4.80
N VAL A 2 0.18 -1.50 5.53
CA VAL A 2 1.63 -1.26 5.44
C VAL A 2 2.24 -1.54 6.81
N ILE A 3 3.30 -2.33 6.85
CA ILE A 3 4.02 -2.72 8.06
C ILE A 3 5.43 -2.14 7.97
N LEU A 4 5.83 -1.37 8.99
CA LEU A 4 7.20 -0.87 9.16
C LEU A 4 7.80 -1.63 10.34
N SER A 5 8.83 -2.43 10.10
CA SER A 5 9.44 -3.29 11.13
C SER A 5 10.83 -3.75 10.69
N ASP A 6 11.70 -4.06 11.63
CA ASP A 6 12.98 -4.73 11.38
C ASP A 6 12.83 -6.24 11.14
N GLY A 7 11.63 -6.80 11.38
CA GLY A 7 11.31 -8.20 11.24
C GLY A 7 11.93 -9.08 12.32
N GLU A 8 12.41 -8.50 13.43
CA GLU A 8 12.85 -9.31 14.55
C GLU A 8 11.62 -9.96 15.24
N PRO A 9 11.70 -11.27 15.55
CA PRO A 9 10.57 -11.97 16.13
C PRO A 9 10.23 -11.41 17.50
N THR A 10 8.94 -11.18 17.71
CA THR A 10 8.37 -10.95 19.05
C THR A 10 7.71 -12.24 19.54
N ASP A 11 7.19 -12.22 20.76
CA ASP A 11 6.47 -13.34 21.39
C ASP A 11 5.20 -13.74 20.62
N VAL A 12 4.77 -12.92 19.66
CA VAL A 12 3.60 -13.12 18.80
C VAL A 12 4.07 -13.59 17.42
N PHE A 13 3.47 -14.64 16.86
CA PHE A 13 3.84 -15.24 15.57
C PHE A 13 3.19 -14.50 14.37
N PRO A 14 3.76 -13.42 13.82
CA PRO A 14 3.03 -12.46 12.97
C PRO A 14 2.44 -13.06 11.70
N VAL A 15 2.99 -14.18 11.20
CA VAL A 15 2.47 -14.92 10.05
C VAL A 15 1.06 -15.46 10.31
N LYS A 16 0.79 -16.00 11.52
CA LYS A 16 -0.55 -16.48 11.87
C LYS A 16 -1.56 -15.32 11.93
N GLN A 17 -1.16 -14.14 12.40
CA GLN A 17 -2.03 -12.98 12.37
C GLN A 17 -2.28 -12.51 10.92
N ALA A 18 -1.28 -12.55 10.04
CA ALA A 18 -1.47 -12.23 8.62
C ALA A 18 -2.48 -13.18 7.95
N GLU A 19 -2.41 -14.48 8.25
CA GLU A 19 -3.39 -15.47 7.78
C GLU A 19 -4.81 -15.13 8.25
N GLN A 20 -4.98 -14.75 9.53
CA GLN A 20 -6.30 -14.36 10.07
C GLN A 20 -6.84 -13.09 9.42
N ILE A 21 -5.98 -12.11 9.16
CA ILE A 21 -6.35 -10.89 8.42
C ILE A 21 -6.80 -11.27 7.00
N LYS A 22 -6.06 -12.14 6.30
CA LYS A 22 -6.43 -12.59 4.95
C LYS A 22 -7.76 -13.34 4.95
N LYS A 23 -7.98 -14.24 5.91
CA LYS A 23 -9.28 -14.95 6.06
C LYS A 23 -10.44 -14.00 6.29
N LYS A 24 -10.24 -12.95 7.08
CA LYS A 24 -11.29 -11.99 7.44
C LYS A 24 -11.63 -11.03 6.31
N TYR A 25 -10.63 -10.51 5.60
CA TYR A 25 -10.83 -9.43 4.61
C TYR A 25 -10.70 -9.89 3.16
N GLY A 26 -10.24 -11.12 2.92
CA GLY A 26 -10.07 -11.70 1.59
C GLY A 26 -9.12 -10.87 0.72
N ASP A 27 -9.52 -10.62 -0.52
CA ASP A 27 -8.73 -9.85 -1.49
C ASP A 27 -8.82 -8.34 -1.31
N ASN A 28 -9.58 -7.86 -0.31
CA ASN A 28 -9.68 -6.44 -0.01
C ASN A 28 -8.48 -5.89 0.79
N VAL A 29 -7.54 -6.76 1.20
CA VAL A 29 -6.33 -6.37 1.93
C VAL A 29 -5.10 -6.92 1.24
N CYS A 30 -4.16 -6.03 0.93
CA CYS A 30 -2.78 -6.36 0.59
C CYS A 30 -1.84 -6.04 1.74
N ILE A 31 -0.75 -6.80 1.87
CA ILE A 31 0.27 -6.62 2.89
C ILE A 31 1.54 -6.10 2.23
N PHE A 32 1.91 -4.87 2.58
CA PHE A 32 3.15 -4.24 2.18
C PHE A 32 4.08 -4.15 3.37
N THR A 33 5.37 -4.40 3.17
CA THR A 33 6.36 -4.32 4.24
C THR A 33 7.47 -3.35 3.87
N ILE A 34 7.94 -2.60 4.86
CA ILE A 34 9.12 -1.75 4.79
C ILE A 34 10.06 -2.25 5.88
N GLN A 35 11.15 -2.88 5.48
CA GLN A 35 12.15 -3.39 6.40
C GLN A 35 13.00 -2.25 6.96
N LEU A 36 13.08 -2.18 8.28
CA LEU A 36 14.07 -1.37 9.00
C LEU A 36 15.33 -2.20 9.25
N GLY A 37 16.51 -1.60 9.09
CA GLY A 37 17.78 -2.33 9.21
C GLY A 37 18.02 -3.36 8.09
N ALA A 38 18.89 -4.34 8.36
CA ALA A 38 19.43 -5.26 7.35
C ALA A 38 19.42 -6.74 7.80
N SER A 39 18.60 -7.10 8.79
CA SER A 39 18.50 -8.48 9.29
C SER A 39 17.98 -9.42 8.20
N ALA A 40 18.75 -10.45 7.85
CA ALA A 40 18.32 -11.46 6.87
C ALA A 40 17.09 -12.25 7.37
N LYS A 41 17.04 -12.53 8.68
CA LYS A 41 15.89 -13.18 9.32
C LYS A 41 14.65 -12.27 9.27
N GLY A 42 14.85 -10.98 9.51
CA GLY A 42 13.78 -9.99 9.41
C GLY A 42 13.23 -9.86 7.98
N ALA A 43 14.11 -9.84 6.99
CA ALA A 43 13.72 -9.85 5.58
C ALA A 43 12.89 -11.09 5.23
N ALA A 44 13.29 -12.27 5.71
CA ALA A 44 12.55 -13.51 5.50
C ALA A 44 11.16 -13.47 6.12
N LEU A 45 11.05 -13.04 7.38
CA LEU A 45 9.77 -12.91 8.09
C LEU A 45 8.82 -11.94 7.38
N LEU A 46 9.30 -10.75 7.04
CA LEU A 46 8.50 -9.75 6.33
C LEU A 46 8.09 -10.24 4.94
N GLY A 47 8.93 -11.03 4.27
CA GLY A 47 8.60 -11.72 3.02
C GLY A 47 7.46 -12.74 3.18
N GLU A 48 7.42 -13.48 4.28
CA GLU A 48 6.32 -14.40 4.59
C GLU A 48 4.99 -13.66 4.79
N LEU A 49 5.01 -12.50 5.46
CA LEU A 49 3.80 -11.68 5.62
C LEU A 49 3.23 -11.19 4.28
N VAL A 50 4.10 -10.78 3.34
CA VAL A 50 3.68 -10.39 1.99
C VAL A 50 3.08 -11.58 1.25
N LYS A 51 3.68 -12.77 1.37
CA LYS A 51 3.15 -14.01 0.77
C LYS A 51 1.76 -14.35 1.30
N GLU A 52 1.55 -14.28 2.61
CA GLU A 52 0.23 -14.52 3.23
C GLU A 52 -0.83 -13.50 2.78
N GLY A 53 -0.42 -12.27 2.51
CA GLY A 53 -1.33 -11.27 1.92
C GLY A 53 -1.84 -11.65 0.53
N GLY A 54 -1.10 -12.48 -0.23
CA GLY A 54 -1.38 -12.83 -1.62
C GLY A 54 -1.21 -11.67 -2.62
N CYS A 55 -1.01 -10.46 -2.12
CA CYS A 55 -0.68 -9.25 -2.87
C CYS A 55 0.12 -8.29 -1.99
N GLY A 56 0.89 -7.43 -2.65
CA GLY A 56 1.76 -6.46 -2.02
C GLY A 56 3.22 -6.67 -2.39
N LYS A 57 4.11 -5.89 -1.77
CA LYS A 57 5.57 -5.99 -1.95
C LYS A 57 6.30 -5.61 -0.67
N GLY A 58 7.49 -6.17 -0.50
CA GLY A 58 8.44 -5.75 0.52
C GLY A 58 9.51 -4.84 -0.07
N VAL A 59 9.87 -3.78 0.64
CA VAL A 59 10.99 -2.89 0.32
C VAL A 59 11.85 -2.69 1.57
N THR A 60 13.06 -2.15 1.41
CA THR A 60 13.89 -1.74 2.55
C THR A 60 13.76 -0.23 2.75
N ALA A 61 13.85 0.26 3.99
CA ALA A 61 13.79 1.71 4.23
C ALA A 61 14.92 2.45 3.52
N VAL A 62 16.08 1.80 3.34
CA VAL A 62 17.22 2.37 2.59
C VAL A 62 16.96 2.51 1.09
N SER A 63 15.89 1.91 0.54
CA SER A 63 15.48 2.12 -0.85
C SER A 63 14.46 3.26 -1.01
N LEU A 64 14.15 4.00 0.06
CA LEU A 64 13.20 5.11 0.07
C LEU A 64 13.93 6.40 0.47
N LYS A 65 14.87 6.83 -0.36
CA LYS A 65 15.79 7.96 -0.07
C LYS A 65 15.26 9.30 -0.59
N SER A 66 14.19 9.28 -1.36
CA SER A 66 13.58 10.46 -1.97
C SER A 66 12.06 10.45 -1.83
N ASP A 67 11.47 11.63 -1.91
CA ASP A 67 10.03 11.83 -1.91
C ASP A 67 9.36 11.09 -3.09
N ASP A 68 10.05 11.01 -4.24
CA ASP A 68 9.58 10.30 -5.43
C ASP A 68 9.49 8.78 -5.19
N GLU A 69 10.50 8.19 -4.54
CA GLU A 69 10.50 6.75 -4.20
C GLU A 69 9.41 6.43 -3.17
N LEU A 70 9.20 7.31 -2.19
CA LEU A 70 8.12 7.17 -1.21
C LEU A 70 6.74 7.32 -1.86
N GLN A 71 6.56 8.30 -2.74
CA GLN A 71 5.31 8.46 -3.51
C GLN A 71 5.04 7.23 -4.38
N ALA A 72 6.05 6.71 -5.07
CA ALA A 72 5.91 5.51 -5.89
C ALA A 72 5.50 4.28 -5.06
N LEU A 73 6.03 4.15 -3.84
CA LEU A 73 5.59 3.11 -2.90
C LEU A 73 4.12 3.29 -2.52
N VAL A 74 3.71 4.47 -2.08
CA VAL A 74 2.32 4.75 -1.67
C VAL A 74 1.35 4.53 -2.83
N GLY A 75 1.66 5.05 -4.03
CA GLY A 75 0.84 4.87 -5.22
C GLY A 75 0.69 3.39 -5.61
N SER A 76 1.78 2.62 -5.57
CA SER A 76 1.75 1.17 -5.77
C SER A 76 0.84 0.46 -4.77
N ASN A 77 0.81 0.89 -3.51
CA ASN A 77 -0.01 0.28 -2.47
C ASN A 77 -1.51 0.53 -2.70
N MET A 78 -1.85 1.72 -3.19
CA MET A 78 -3.23 2.08 -3.56
C MET A 78 -3.69 1.33 -4.82
N ALA A 79 -2.80 1.06 -5.77
CA ALA A 79 -3.12 0.33 -7.00
C ALA A 79 -3.35 -1.19 -6.78
N CYS A 80 -2.63 -1.82 -5.85
CA CYS A 80 -2.82 -3.24 -5.53
C CYS A 80 -4.12 -3.52 -4.76
N ALA A 81 -4.60 -2.57 -3.97
CA ALA A 81 -5.91 -2.65 -3.35
C ALA A 81 -6.99 -2.40 -4.41
N LYS A 82 -7.17 -3.33 -5.35
CA LYS A 82 -8.33 -3.34 -6.26
C LYS A 82 -9.57 -3.26 -5.39
N THR A 83 -10.16 -2.08 -5.28
CA THR A 83 -11.40 -1.91 -4.55
C THR A 83 -12.50 -2.37 -5.49
N PRO A 84 -13.27 -3.43 -5.18
CA PRO A 84 -14.45 -3.75 -5.97
C PRO A 84 -15.39 -2.55 -5.96
N GLY A 85 -15.70 -1.98 -7.13
CA GLY A 85 -16.66 -0.87 -7.26
C GLY A 85 -16.10 0.55 -7.19
N VAL A 86 -14.80 0.76 -6.98
CA VAL A 86 -14.19 2.09 -7.18
C VAL A 86 -13.54 2.10 -8.56
N GLY A 87 -14.11 2.89 -9.48
CA GLY A 87 -13.52 3.13 -10.79
C GLY A 87 -12.06 3.56 -10.63
N ARG A 88 -11.19 3.04 -11.50
CA ARG A 88 -9.75 3.36 -11.55
C ARG A 88 -9.58 4.87 -11.35
N LEU A 89 -8.94 5.29 -10.26
CA LEU A 89 -8.53 6.68 -10.09
C LEU A 89 -7.76 7.05 -11.36
N PRO A 90 -8.19 8.09 -12.10
CA PRO A 90 -7.44 8.53 -13.26
C PRO A 90 -6.04 8.87 -12.74
N HIS A 91 -5.02 8.20 -13.27
CA HIS A 91 -3.67 8.73 -13.19
C HIS A 91 -3.78 10.12 -13.81
N SER A 92 -3.65 11.18 -13.02
CA SER A 92 -3.49 12.52 -13.55
C SER A 92 -2.24 12.49 -14.42
N THR A 93 -2.43 12.26 -15.73
CA THR A 93 -1.64 12.98 -16.71
C THR A 93 -1.76 14.44 -16.29
N MET A 94 -0.65 15.06 -15.87
CA MET A 94 -0.57 16.50 -15.74
C MET A 94 -1.16 17.11 -17.02
N VAL A 95 -2.40 17.58 -16.95
CA VAL A 95 -2.94 18.47 -17.97
C VAL A 95 -2.40 19.84 -17.59
N MET A 96 -1.30 20.23 -18.23
CA MET A 96 -1.03 21.64 -18.47
C MET A 96 -2.24 22.19 -19.23
N GLY A 97 -3.13 22.92 -18.57
CA GLY A 97 -4.26 23.53 -19.27
C GLY A 97 -5.39 24.05 -18.39
N ALA A 98 -5.40 25.37 -18.23
CA ALA A 98 -6.57 26.23 -18.00
C ALA A 98 -7.34 26.12 -16.67
N LEU A 99 -6.97 27.04 -15.76
CA LEU A 99 -7.93 27.70 -14.87
C LEU A 99 -9.10 28.26 -15.69
N SER A 100 -10.32 27.80 -15.44
CA SER A 100 -11.51 28.62 -15.65
C SER A 100 -12.59 28.29 -14.61
N HIS A 101 -12.86 29.31 -13.80
CA HIS A 101 -14.03 29.52 -12.96
C HIS A 101 -15.31 29.01 -13.65
N GLY A 102 -16.18 28.21 -13.03
CA GLY A 102 -16.98 28.57 -11.87
C GLY A 102 -18.42 28.89 -12.31
N VAL A 103 -19.40 28.30 -11.62
CA VAL A 103 -20.84 28.63 -11.55
C VAL A 103 -21.79 27.98 -12.59
N THR A 104 -22.56 26.97 -12.14
CA THR A 104 -23.85 26.59 -12.75
C THR A 104 -24.97 27.01 -11.80
N SER A 105 -25.86 27.91 -12.25
CA SER A 105 -26.97 28.45 -11.47
C SER A 105 -28.08 27.41 -11.25
N LEU A 106 -28.65 27.43 -10.04
CA LEU A 106 -29.95 26.82 -9.74
C LEU A 106 -31.08 27.49 -10.56
N SER A 107 -32.11 26.70 -10.90
CA SER A 107 -33.43 27.23 -11.25
C SER A 107 -34.50 26.34 -10.59
N PRO A 108 -35.47 26.90 -9.84
CA PRO A 108 -36.59 26.16 -9.27
C PRO A 108 -37.83 26.20 -10.17
N ALA A 109 -38.80 25.35 -9.83
CA ALA A 109 -40.11 25.15 -10.47
C ALA A 109 -40.96 26.41 -10.64
#